data_AF-A0A7S0XP23-F1
#
_entry.id   AF-A0A7S0XP23-F1
#
_cell.length_a   1.000
_cell.length_b   1.000
_cell.length_c   1.000
_cell.angle_alpha   90.00
_cell.angle_beta   90.00
_cell.angle_gamma   90.00
#
_symmetry.space_group_name_H-M   'P 1'
#
loop_
_entity.id
_entity.type
_entity.pdbx_description
1 polymer ?
#
loop_
_entity_poly.entity_id
_entity_poly.type
_entity_poly.pdbx_seq_one_letter_code
_entity_poly.pdbx_strand_id
1 'polypeptide(L)'
;GRDLLDVPSVPAGCVCGIGGLDRHVLKYATLSGSKECLPLSFMALQVMPIVRVAVEPENPLQHEDLVRGLQLLNQADPSVETRVQETGELIIVASGEMHLERCVKDLEDLFARIAIRVSPPLVQFKETL
;
A
#
# COMPACT_ATOMS: atom_id res chain seq x y z
N GLY A 1 10.98 13.40 -12.01
CA GLY A 1 10.39 14.67 -12.48
C GLY A 1 10.16 15.53 -11.27
N ARG A 2 10.62 16.79 -11.28
CA ARG A 2 10.43 17.72 -10.16
C ARG A 2 9.23 18.65 -10.36
N ASP A 3 8.72 18.73 -11.59
CA ASP A 3 7.60 19.60 -11.96
C ASP A 3 6.47 18.77 -12.59
N LEU A 4 5.23 19.09 -12.22
CA LEU A 4 4.02 18.61 -12.88
C LEU A 4 3.53 19.72 -13.81
N LEU A 5 3.25 19.36 -15.06
CA LEU A 5 2.68 20.27 -16.05
C LEU A 5 1.28 19.76 -16.38
N ASP A 6 0.27 20.56 -16.08
CA ASP A 6 -1.10 20.26 -16.46
C ASP A 6 -1.24 20.34 -17.98
N VAL A 7 -1.74 19.26 -18.58
CA VAL A 7 -1.96 19.15 -20.02
C VAL A 7 -3.39 18.69 -20.29
N PRO A 8 -4.05 19.22 -21.33
CA PRO A 8 -5.43 18.84 -21.65
C PRO A 8 -5.55 17.43 -22.23
N SER A 9 -4.48 16.89 -22.81
CA SER A 9 -4.46 15.56 -23.43
C SER A 9 -3.04 15.02 -23.54
N VAL A 10 -2.90 13.69 -23.50
CA VAL A 10 -1.62 12.97 -23.64
C VAL A 10 -1.73 11.97 -24.80
N PRO A 11 -0.77 11.93 -25.74
CA PRO A 11 -0.79 10.96 -26.84
C PRO A 11 -0.48 9.54 -26.36
N ALA A 12 -0.91 8.55 -27.15
CA ALA A 12 -0.64 7.14 -26.85
C ALA A 12 0.87 6.85 -26.81
N GLY A 13 1.30 6.03 -25.84
CA GLY A 13 2.70 5.66 -25.64
C GLY A 13 3.48 6.56 -24.66
N CYS A 14 2.85 7.59 -24.10
CA CYS A 14 3.46 8.44 -23.07
C CYS A 14 3.11 7.98 -21.65
N VAL A 15 4.04 8.23 -20.71
CA VAL A 15 3.78 8.10 -19.27
C VAL A 15 3.22 9.42 -18.76
N CYS A 16 2.06 9.38 -18.12
CA CYS A 16 1.43 10.55 -17.50
C CYS A 16 0.87 10.19 -16.11
N GLY A 17 0.76 11.20 -15.24
CA GLY A 17 0.04 11.08 -13.99
C GLY A 17 -1.43 11.42 -14.20
N ILE A 18 -2.32 10.70 -13.51
CA ILE A 18 -3.76 10.97 -13.51
C ILE A 18 -4.18 11.23 -12.07
N GLY A 19 -4.74 12.41 -11.81
CA GLY A 19 -5.28 12.79 -10.50
C GLY A 19 -6.73 12.32 -10.29
N GLY A 20 -7.18 12.29 -9.04
CA GLY A 20 -8.58 12.03 -8.67
C GLY A 20 -9.04 10.57 -8.73
N LEU A 21 -8.10 9.62 -8.79
CA LEU A 21 -8.37 8.19 -8.84
C LEU A 21 -8.05 7.45 -7.53
N ASP A 22 -7.71 8.19 -6.47
CA ASP A 22 -7.31 7.69 -5.15
C ASP A 22 -8.32 6.72 -4.52
N ARG A 23 -9.62 6.95 -4.75
CA ARG A 23 -10.68 6.09 -4.21
C ARG A 23 -11.05 4.90 -5.09
N HIS A 24 -10.55 4.87 -6.32
CA HIS A 24 -10.97 3.91 -7.34
C HIS A 24 -9.89 2.87 -7.66
N VAL A 25 -8.63 3.19 -7.37
CA VAL A 25 -7.48 2.32 -7.68
C VAL A 25 -6.87 1.84 -6.38
N LEU A 26 -6.83 0.53 -6.19
CA LEU A 26 -6.19 -0.08 -5.02
C LEU A 26 -4.68 -0.23 -5.20
N LYS A 27 -4.24 -0.90 -6.26
CA LYS A 27 -2.80 -1.06 -6.59
C LYS A 27 -2.57 -0.88 -8.07
N TYR A 28 -3.46 -1.48 -8.86
CA TYR A 28 -3.45 -1.42 -10.31
C TYR A 28 -4.89 -1.31 -10.79
N ALA A 29 -5.09 -0.55 -11.85
CA ALA A 29 -6.35 -0.50 -12.56
C ALA A 29 -6.09 -0.28 -14.06
N THR A 30 -6.94 -0.85 -14.89
CA THR A 30 -7.00 -0.51 -16.31
C THR A 30 -8.09 0.52 -16.49
N LEU A 31 -7.75 1.71 -16.98
CA LEU A 31 -8.72 2.76 -17.29
C LEU A 31 -9.21 2.57 -18.72
N SER A 32 -10.53 2.63 -18.90
CA SER A 32 -11.15 2.54 -20.22
C SER A 32 -12.38 3.43 -20.31
N GLY A 33 -12.62 3.97 -21.51
CA GLY A 33 -13.85 4.71 -21.83
C GLY A 33 -15.07 3.82 -22.10
N SER A 34 -14.87 2.51 -22.25
CA SER A 34 -15.95 1.53 -22.46
C SER A 34 -15.94 0.46 -21.37
N LYS A 35 -17.13 -0.01 -20.99
CA LYS A 35 -17.30 -1.14 -20.06
C LYS A 35 -16.92 -2.48 -20.68
N GLU A 36 -16.88 -2.58 -22.00
CA GLU A 36 -16.57 -3.83 -22.73
C GLU A 36 -15.07 -4.05 -22.94
N CYS A 37 -14.23 -3.35 -22.16
CA CYS A 37 -12.79 -3.43 -22.27
C CYS A 37 -12.22 -4.55 -21.40
N LEU A 38 -11.34 -5.36 -21.98
CA LEU A 38 -10.60 -6.37 -21.22
C LEU A 38 -9.52 -5.67 -20.37
N PRO A 39 -9.39 -6.04 -19.08
CA PRO A 39 -8.34 -5.49 -18.23
C PRO A 39 -6.96 -5.92 -18.75
N LEU A 40 -5.98 -5.02 -18.63
CA LEU A 40 -4.58 -5.36 -18.87
C LEU A 40 -4.12 -6.40 -17.84
N SER A 41 -3.25 -7.31 -18.28
CA SER A 41 -2.75 -8.41 -17.45
C SER A 41 -2.13 -7.89 -16.16
N PHE A 42 -2.46 -8.56 -15.07
CA PHE A 42 -1.89 -8.29 -13.76
C PHE A 42 -0.37 -8.55 -13.77
N MET A 43 0.38 -7.64 -13.15
CA MET A 43 1.81 -7.84 -12.91
C MET A 43 1.96 -8.77 -11.71
N ALA A 44 2.38 -10.01 -11.95
CA ALA A 44 2.76 -10.91 -10.86
C ALA A 44 3.94 -10.29 -10.10
N LEU A 45 3.69 -9.85 -8.86
CA LEU A 45 4.76 -9.38 -7.99
C LEU A 45 5.76 -10.53 -7.78
N GLN A 46 7.03 -10.27 -8.09
CA GLN A 46 8.06 -11.31 -8.05
C GLN A 46 8.40 -11.77 -6.62
N VAL A 47 8.04 -10.99 -5.60
CA VAL A 47 8.35 -11.28 -4.21
C VAL A 47 7.06 -11.25 -3.39
N MET A 48 6.69 -12.40 -2.83
CA MET A 48 5.61 -12.48 -1.85
C MET A 48 6.09 -11.84 -0.54
N PRO A 49 5.24 -11.06 0.16
CA PRO A 49 5.60 -10.52 1.47
C PRO A 49 5.63 -11.66 2.52
N ILE A 50 6.69 -11.69 3.34
CA ILE A 50 7.03 -12.81 4.24
C ILE A 50 7.06 -12.37 5.71
N VAL A 51 7.46 -11.12 5.98
CA VAL A 51 7.62 -10.58 7.34
C VAL A 51 6.33 -9.89 7.75
N ARG A 52 5.79 -10.22 8.92
CA ARG A 52 4.54 -9.67 9.47
C ARG A 52 4.77 -8.96 10.78
N VAL A 53 4.12 -7.81 10.97
CA VAL A 53 4.04 -7.13 12.26
C VAL A 53 2.63 -6.61 12.51
N ALA A 54 2.25 -6.59 13.79
CA ALA A 54 1.13 -5.80 14.25
C ALA A 54 1.57 -4.36 14.52
N VAL A 55 0.72 -3.42 14.13
CA VAL A 55 0.92 -1.99 14.35
C VAL A 55 -0.26 -1.42 15.12
N GLU A 56 0.05 -0.57 16.09
CA GLU A 56 -0.94 0.11 16.93
C GLU A 56 -0.55 1.57 17.06
N PRO A 57 -1.52 2.50 17.13
CA PRO A 57 -1.18 3.90 17.39
C PRO A 57 -0.72 4.06 18.84
N GLU A 58 0.25 4.93 19.11
CA GLU A 58 0.61 5.25 20.50
C GLU A 58 -0.55 5.88 21.27
N ASN A 59 -1.36 6.68 20.57
CA ASN A 59 -2.58 7.27 21.09
C ASN A 59 -3.81 6.56 20.49
N PRO A 60 -4.63 5.87 21.30
CA PRO A 60 -5.82 5.17 20.83
C PRO A 60 -6.82 6.06 20.07
N LEU A 61 -6.85 7.37 20.33
CA LEU A 61 -7.73 8.31 19.63
C LEU A 61 -7.39 8.46 18.14
N GLN A 62 -6.18 8.05 17.74
CA GLN A 62 -5.66 8.16 16.36
C GLN A 62 -5.79 6.85 15.57
N HIS A 63 -6.57 5.88 16.06
CA HIS A 63 -6.78 4.60 15.38
C HIS A 63 -7.28 4.78 13.93
N GLU A 64 -8.24 5.67 13.71
CA GLU A 64 -8.78 5.96 12.38
C GLU A 64 -7.74 6.59 11.44
N ASP A 65 -6.81 7.40 11.98
CA ASP A 65 -5.69 7.94 11.20
C ASP A 65 -4.74 6.84 10.73
N LEU A 66 -4.48 5.86 11.60
CA LEU A 66 -3.66 4.70 11.26
C LEU A 66 -4.31 3.84 10.17
N VAL A 67 -5.61 3.54 10.29
CA VAL A 67 -6.36 2.77 9.29
C VAL A 67 -6.30 3.47 7.92
N ARG A 68 -6.52 4.78 7.88
CA ARG A 68 -6.38 5.57 6.65
C ARG A 68 -4.96 5.55 6.10
N GLY A 69 -3.95 5.72 6.96
CA GLY A 69 -2.55 5.67 6.56
C GLY A 69 -2.15 4.33 5.96
N LEU A 70 -2.64 3.22 6.53
CA LEU A 70 -2.40 1.87 6.02
C LEU A 70 -3.03 1.66 4.63
N GLN A 71 -4.22 2.20 4.39
CA GLN A 71 -4.84 2.17 3.06
C GLN A 71 -3.97 2.90 2.03
N LEU A 72 -3.46 4.09 2.36
CA LEU A 72 -2.57 4.86 1.49
C LEU A 72 -1.23 4.14 1.27
N LEU A 73 -0.67 3.53 2.31
CA LEU A 73 0.56 2.75 2.21
C LEU A 73 0.39 1.56 1.25
N ASN A 74 -0.74 0.85 1.33
CA ASN A 74 -1.05 -0.26 0.44
C ASN A 74 -1.34 0.17 -1.01
N GLN A 75 -1.73 1.43 -1.22
CA GLN A 75 -1.85 2.02 -2.56
C GLN A 75 -0.49 2.46 -3.12
N ALA A 76 0.38 3.00 -2.28
CA ALA A 76 1.67 3.55 -2.67
C ALA A 76 2.72 2.47 -2.95
N ASP A 77 2.74 1.40 -2.13
CA ASP A 77 3.68 0.29 -2.28
C ASP A 77 2.95 -0.98 -2.75
N PRO A 78 3.23 -1.50 -3.95
CA PRO A 78 2.57 -2.72 -4.39
C PRO A 78 3.01 -3.97 -3.62
N SER A 79 4.21 -3.97 -3.03
CA SER A 79 4.86 -5.11 -2.37
C SER A 79 4.50 -5.23 -0.90
N VAL A 80 3.82 -4.23 -0.32
CA VAL A 80 3.27 -4.29 1.04
C VAL A 80 1.84 -4.83 1.00
N GLU A 81 1.44 -5.55 2.04
CA GLU A 81 0.04 -5.91 2.24
C GLU A 81 -0.40 -5.47 3.64
N THR A 82 -1.51 -4.74 3.72
CA THR A 82 -2.10 -4.31 4.99
C THR A 82 -3.40 -5.06 5.24
N ARG A 83 -3.61 -5.59 6.44
CA ARG A 83 -4.82 -6.33 6.81
C ARG A 83 -5.35 -5.86 8.16
N VAL A 84 -6.68 -5.82 8.29
CA VAL A 84 -7.37 -5.70 9.57
C VAL A 84 -7.83 -7.10 9.96
N GLN A 85 -7.36 -7.62 11.09
CA GLN A 85 -7.80 -8.92 11.60
C GLN A 85 -9.16 -8.80 12.28
N GLU A 86 -9.87 -9.93 12.42
CA GLU A 86 -11.14 -10.01 13.15
C GLU A 86 -11.01 -9.58 14.62
N THR A 87 -9.81 -9.69 15.18
CA THR A 87 -9.42 -9.20 16.52
C THR A 87 -9.35 -7.68 16.62
N GLY A 88 -9.39 -6.96 15.49
CA GLY A 88 -9.16 -5.51 15.41
C GLY A 88 -7.69 -5.12 15.26
N GLU A 89 -6.78 -6.09 15.22
CA GLU A 89 -5.35 -5.84 15.02
C GLU A 89 -5.05 -5.42 13.58
N LEU A 90 -4.20 -4.40 13.43
CA LEU A 90 -3.74 -3.91 12.15
C LEU A 90 -2.38 -4.53 11.83
N ILE A 91 -2.28 -5.19 10.68
CA ILE A 91 -1.12 -5.98 10.29
C ILE A 91 -0.49 -5.40 9.03
N ILE A 92 0.83 -5.25 9.05
CA ILE A 92 1.67 -4.97 7.88
C ILE A 92 2.42 -6.24 7.52
N VAL A 93 2.36 -6.63 6.25
CA VAL A 93 3.15 -7.72 5.67
C VAL A 93 4.10 -7.13 4.64
N ALA A 94 5.40 -7.31 4.81
CA ALA A 94 6.44 -6.78 3.95
C ALA A 94 7.36 -7.89 3.41
N SER A 95 8.08 -7.58 2.34
CA SER A 95 8.98 -8.53 1.65
C SER A 95 10.26 -8.87 2.43
N GLY A 96 10.60 -8.11 3.48
CA GLY A 96 11.79 -8.30 4.30
C GLY A 96 11.90 -7.23 5.38
N GLU A 97 12.90 -7.33 6.25
CA GLU A 97 13.08 -6.43 7.41
C GLU A 97 13.34 -4.98 6.98
N MET A 98 14.24 -4.76 6.03
CA MET A 98 14.52 -3.41 5.51
C MET A 98 13.30 -2.77 4.83
N HIS A 99 12.53 -3.57 4.08
CA HIS A 99 11.28 -3.09 3.48
C HIS A 99 10.28 -2.71 4.59
N LEU A 100 10.16 -3.52 5.63
CA LEU A 100 9.28 -3.24 6.75
C LEU A 100 9.66 -1.93 7.47
N GLU A 101 10.94 -1.72 7.78
CA GLU A 101 11.41 -0.48 8.41
C GLU A 101 11.05 0.75 7.58
N ARG A 102 11.17 0.64 6.24
CA ARG A 102 10.78 1.71 5.33
C ARG A 102 9.27 1.97 5.35
N CYS A 103 8.45 0.91 5.31
CA CYS A 103 6.99 1.02 5.38
C CYS A 103 6.52 1.68 6.67
N VAL A 104 7.09 1.27 7.81
CA VAL A 104 6.78 1.85 9.13
C VAL A 104 7.12 3.33 9.13
N LYS A 105 8.31 3.69 8.66
CA LYS A 105 8.74 5.08 8.58
C LYS A 105 7.85 5.93 7.68
N ASP A 106 7.46 5.41 6.51
CA ASP A 106 6.57 6.13 5.60
C ASP A 106 5.15 6.28 6.18
N LEU A 107 4.70 5.31 6.96
CA LEU A 107 3.43 5.40 7.68
C LEU A 107 3.46 6.52 8.74
N GLU A 108 4.56 6.65 9.48
CA GLU A 108 4.75 7.71 10.48
C GLU A 108 5.00 9.09 9.85
N ASP A 109 5.82 9.19 8.80
CA ASP A 109 6.26 10.48 8.26
C ASP A 109 5.28 11.05 7.20
N LEU A 110 4.69 10.18 6.37
CA LEU A 110 4.00 10.60 5.16
C LEU A 110 2.49 10.35 5.20
N PHE A 111 2.08 9.13 5.58
CA PHE A 111 0.69 8.68 5.40
C PHE A 111 -0.21 8.93 6.62
N ALA A 112 0.08 8.31 7.77
CA ALA A 112 -0.72 8.47 8.98
C ALA A 112 -0.32 9.70 9.79
N ARG A 113 0.98 10.07 9.79
CA ARG A 113 1.51 11.24 10.53
C ARG A 113 1.27 11.17 12.04
N ILE A 114 1.41 9.97 12.60
CA ILE A 114 1.25 9.67 14.01
C ILE A 114 2.40 8.77 14.48
N ALA A 115 2.65 8.74 15.79
CA ALA A 115 3.57 7.78 16.38
C ALA A 115 2.89 6.40 16.47
N ILE A 116 3.59 5.34 16.05
CA ILE A 116 3.07 3.98 16.07
C ILE A 116 3.98 3.04 16.86
N ARG A 117 3.36 2.05 17.49
CA ARG A 117 4.04 0.92 18.12
C ARG A 117 4.00 -0.27 17.17
N VAL A 118 5.15 -0.91 17.02
CA VAL A 118 5.33 -2.05 16.12
C VAL A 118 5.67 -3.28 16.96
N SER A 119 4.96 -4.38 16.73
CA SER A 119 5.27 -5.66 17.37
C SER A 119 6.58 -6.24 16.84
N PRO A 120 7.18 -7.22 17.55
CA PRO A 120 8.27 -8.01 16.98
C PRO A 120 7.87 -8.64 15.63
N PRO A 121 8.79 -8.71 14.66
CA PRO A 121 8.51 -9.33 13.36
C PRO A 121 8.27 -10.83 13.50
N LEU A 122 7.20 -11.29 12.87
CA LEU A 122 6.83 -12.69 12.75
C LEU A 122 7.06 -13.15 11.31
N VAL A 123 7.84 -14.20 11.14
CA VAL A 123 8.08 -14.83 9.84
C VAL A 123 7.19 -16.06 9.71
N GLN A 124 6.43 -16.16 8.61
CA GLN A 124 5.61 -17.34 8.36
C GLN A 124 6.50 -18.52 7.95
N PHE A 125 6.59 -19.53 8.81
CA PHE A 125 7.15 -20.83 8.45
C PHE A 125 6.14 -21.61 7.60
N LYS A 126 6.62 -22.31 6.58
CA LYS A 126 5.85 -23.28 5.80
C LYS A 126 6.43 -24.65 6.05
N GLU A 127 5.60 -25.58 6.50
CA GLU A 127 5.97 -26.98 6.69
C GLU A 127 5.60 -27.79 5.44
N THR A 128 6.42 -28.79 5.11
CA THR A 128 6.20 -29.74 4.01
C THR A 128 6.11 -31.15 4.61
N LEU A 129 5.25 -32.01 4.05
CA LEU A 129 5.12 -33.43 4.43
C LEU A 129 6.32 -34.27 3.97
#